data_AF-A0A6I5RWB4-F1
#
_entry.id   AF-A0A6I5RWB4-F1
#
_cell.length_a   1.000
_cell.length_b   1.000
_cell.length_c   1.000
_cell.angle_alpha   90.00
_cell.angle_beta   90.00
_cell.angle_gamma   90.00
#
_symmetry.space_group_name_H-M   'P 1'
#
loop_
_entity.id
_entity.type
_entity.pdbx_description
1 polymer ?
#
loop_
_entity_poly.entity_id
_entity_poly.type
_entity_poly.pdbx_seq_one_letter_code
_entity_poly.pdbx_strand_id
1 'polypeptide(L)' 'NAFVLWPLSLIAPDLVHVGVGKTMAQLWAEAQIEQVLAPVPFQWRGQQLTH' A
#
# COMPACT_ATOMS: atom_id res chain seq x y z
N ASN A 1 1.96 0.50 4.62
CA ASN A 1 1.94 0.57 3.14
C ASN A 1 0.78 -0.25 2.59
N ALA A 2 -0.39 0.36 2.47
CA ALA A 2 -1.60 -0.31 1.98
C ALA A 2 -1.59 -0.54 0.47
N PHE A 3 -0.89 0.33 -0.27
CA PHE A 3 -0.88 0.33 -1.73
C PHE A 3 -0.46 -1.00 -2.36
N VAL A 4 0.46 -1.74 -1.72
CA VAL A 4 0.93 -3.04 -2.20
C VAL A 4 0.18 -4.20 -1.56
N LEU A 5 -0.18 -4.07 -0.28
CA LEU A 5 -0.82 -5.15 0.48
C LEU A 5 -2.26 -5.42 0.04
N TRP A 6 -3.02 -4.36 -0.26
CA TRP A 6 -4.42 -4.48 -0.69
C TRP A 6 -4.59 -5.29 -1.99
N PRO A 7 -3.89 -4.98 -3.10
CA PRO A 7 -3.98 -5.78 -4.33
C PRO A 7 -3.63 -7.25 -4.09
N LEU A 8 -2.56 -7.51 -3.33
CA LEU A 8 -2.12 -8.87 -3.03
C LEU A 8 -3.15 -9.67 -2.23
N SER A 9 -3.86 -9.05 -1.29
CA SER A 9 -4.95 -9.71 -0.55
C SER A 9 -6.14 -10.11 -1.44
N LEU A 10 -6.32 -9.47 -2.58
CA LEU A 10 -7.41 -9.77 -3.53
C LEU A 10 -7.00 -10.80 -4.58
N ILE A 11 -5.80 -10.67 -5.16
CA ILE A 11 -5.36 -11.52 -6.28
C ILE A 11 -4.61 -12.78 -5.83
N ALA A 12 -4.07 -12.78 -4.61
CA ALA A 12 -3.29 -13.87 -4.05
C ALA A 12 -3.49 -13.99 -2.51
N PRO A 13 -4.75 -14.21 -2.05
CA PRO A 13 -5.09 -14.17 -0.63
C PRO A 13 -4.31 -15.18 0.22
N ASP A 14 -4.01 -16.35 -0.35
CA ASP A 14 -3.34 -17.47 0.33
C ASP A 14 -1.81 -17.41 0.28
N LEU A 15 -1.24 -16.43 -0.45
CA LEU A 15 0.21 -16.25 -0.51
C LEU A 15 0.74 -15.89 0.89
N VAL A 16 1.71 -16.66 1.38
CA VAL A 16 2.31 -16.45 2.70
C VAL A 16 3.46 -15.45 2.60
N HIS A 17 3.41 -14.40 3.41
CA HIS A 17 4.51 -13.44 3.51
C HIS A 17 5.71 -14.07 4.22
N VAL A 18 6.85 -14.19 3.53
CA VAL A 18 8.05 -14.92 3.99
C VAL A 18 8.59 -14.42 5.34
N GLY A 19 8.47 -13.11 5.62
CA GLY A 19 8.97 -12.52 6.86
C GLY A 19 8.03 -12.60 8.07
N VAL A 20 6.74 -12.94 7.87
CA VAL A 20 5.71 -12.85 8.92
C VAL A 20 4.92 -14.16 9.07
N GLY A 21 4.98 -15.05 8.07
CA GLY A 21 4.31 -16.36 8.11
C GLY A 21 2.78 -16.28 8.02
N LYS A 22 2.22 -15.11 7.71
CA LYS A 22 0.78 -14.89 7.54
C LYS A 22 0.41 -14.78 6.08
N THR A 23 -0.82 -15.14 5.76
CA THR A 23 -1.35 -14.97 4.39
C THR A 23 -1.57 -13.49 4.10
N MET A 24 -1.57 -13.10 2.81
CA MET A 24 -1.86 -11.71 2.43
C MET A 24 -3.25 -11.27 2.89
N ALA A 25 -4.24 -12.18 2.91
CA ALA A 25 -5.57 -11.90 3.44
C ALA A 25 -5.57 -11.60 4.95
N GLN A 26 -4.81 -12.37 5.74
CA GLN A 26 -4.67 -12.12 7.18
C GLN A 26 -3.96 -10.80 7.45
N LEU A 27 -2.89 -10.51 6.72
CA LEU A 27 -2.16 -9.25 6.85
C LEU A 27 -3.03 -8.05 6.51
N TRP A 28 -3.89 -8.15 5.50
CA TRP A 28 -4.85 -7.09 5.17
C TRP A 28 -5.91 -6.90 6.25
N ALA A 29 -6.49 -7.99 6.76
CA ALA A 29 -7.51 -7.94 7.82
C ALA A 29 -6.98 -7.31 9.12
N GLU A 30 -5.69 -7.49 9.41
CA GLU A 30 -5.03 -6.94 10.59
C GLU A 30 -4.39 -5.56 10.36
N ALA A 31 -4.34 -5.09 9.11
CA ALA A 31 -3.64 -3.85 8.78
C ALA A 31 -4.40 -2.63 9.30
N GLN A 32 -3.84 -1.95 10.31
CA GLN A 32 -4.26 -0.59 10.66
C GLN A 32 -3.61 0.40 9.70
N ILE A 33 -4.36 0.78 8.67
CA ILE A 33 -3.88 1.69 7.62
C ILE A 33 -4.33 3.10 7.95
N GLU A 34 -3.44 3.85 8.59
CA GLU A 34 -3.60 5.29 8.83
C GLU A 34 -2.96 6.15 7.72
N GLN A 35 -2.83 5.60 6.50
CA GLN A 35 -2.21 6.34 5.40
C GLN A 35 -3.13 7.49 4.95
N VAL A 36 -2.75 8.70 5.35
CA VAL A 36 -3.31 9.94 4.82
C VAL A 36 -2.72 10.19 3.43
N LEU A 37 -3.55 10.10 2.39
CA LEU A 37 -3.19 10.55 1.04
C LEU A 37 -3.27 12.09 1.02
N ALA A 38 -2.17 12.74 1.37
CA ALA A 38 -2.02 14.17 1.14
C ALA A 38 -1.59 14.40 -0.33
N PRO A 39 -2.16 15.39 -1.03
CA PRO A 39 -1.66 15.78 -2.34
C PRO A 39 -0.21 16.25 -2.17
N VAL A 40 0.72 15.50 -2.75
CA VAL A 40 2.11 15.92 -2.84
C VAL A 40 2.24 16.65 -4.18
N PRO A 41 2.60 17.94 -4.19
CA PRO A 41 2.75 18.65 -5.44
C PRO A 41 3.83 17.99 -6.28
N PHE A 42 3.46 17.60 -7.50
CA PHE A 42 4.37 16.98 -8.44
C PHE A 42 5.32 18.06 -8.99
N GLN A 43 6.61 17.94 -8.67
CA GLN A 43 7.65 18.82 -9.19
C GLN A 43 8.44 18.11 -10.29
N TRP A 44 8.50 18.71 -11.47
CA TRP A 44 9.36 18.27 -12.56
C TRP A 44 10.43 19.33 -12.80
N ARG A 45 11.71 18.96 -12.67
CA ARG A 45 12.87 19.87 -12.85
C ARG A 45 12.79 21.17 -12.02
N GLY A 46 12.24 21.09 -10.80
CA GLY A 46 12.10 22.25 -9.91
C GLY A 46 10.90 23.16 -10.22
N GLN A 47 10.06 22.83 -11.21
CA GLN A 47 8.79 23.51 -11.45
C GLN A 47 7.62 22.66 -10.95
N GLN A 48 6.74 23.29 -10.18
CA GLN A 48 5.52 22.69 -9.67
C GLN A 48 4.49 22.65 -10.80
N LEU A 49 4.03 21.46 -11.19
CA LEU A 49 3.12 21.27 -12.33
C LEU A 49 1.65 21.10 -11.93
N THR A 50 1.31 21.34 -10.66
CA THR A 50 -0.05 21.18 -10.14
C THR A 50 -0.46 22.43 -9.35
N HIS A 51 -1.59 23.02 -9.72
CA HIS A 51 -2.28 24.12 -9.02
C HIS A 51 -3.35 23.58 -8.06
#